data_AF-A0A363NP92-F1
#
_entry.id   AF-A0A363NP92-F1
#
_cell.length_a   1.000
_cell.length_b   1.000
_cell.length_c   1.000
_cell.angle_alpha   90.00
_cell.angle_beta   90.00
_cell.angle_gamma   90.00
#
_symmetry.space_group_name_H-M   'P 1'
#
loop_
_entity.id
_entity.type
_entity.pdbx_description
1 polymer ?
#
loop_
_entity_poly.entity_id
_entity_poly.type
_entity_poly.pdbx_seq_one_letter_code
_entity_poly.pdbx_strand_id
1 'polypeptide(L)'
;MSYLKITNYLGVLLREGRKWEFSDLLDQNSPATDKQIRHYSWIKRLILLTPTILICAFLKQGIDKDAVGYAIAALSIFIGLFSTLIITMYGRFLAIPKLGENATHLQEIEDKKVKNFIRQFTFITGKNLLVSTISIALMLLILVFPDYMSIDAYSLKFVDSTQQIDVQSSLLALNAVIAIALRIFIIYLGFAFFLSLLYSLGALFAFLKREYK
;
A
#
# COMPACT_ATOMS: atom_id res chain seq x y z
N MET A 1 -19.92 2.14 21.32
CA MET A 1 -19.10 3.08 20.52
C MET A 1 -17.59 2.84 20.75
N SER A 2 -17.01 1.79 20.15
CA SER A 2 -15.55 1.48 20.24
C SER A 2 -14.84 1.54 18.87
N TYR A 3 -15.53 2.02 17.82
CA TYR A 3 -14.96 2.11 16.46
C TYR A 3 -14.01 3.31 16.28
N LEU A 4 -14.09 4.33 17.12
CA LEU A 4 -13.17 5.48 17.10
C LEU A 4 -11.71 5.09 17.40
N LYS A 5 -11.45 3.92 18.00
CA LYS A 5 -10.08 3.46 18.27
C LYS A 5 -9.43 2.82 17.03
N ILE A 6 -10.18 2.04 16.25
CA ILE A 6 -9.63 1.30 15.10
C ILE A 6 -9.13 2.26 14.01
N THR A 7 -9.93 3.27 13.65
CA THR A 7 -9.53 4.28 12.66
C THR A 7 -8.30 5.05 13.10
N ASN A 8 -8.17 5.35 14.39
CA ASN A 8 -6.98 5.97 14.97
C ASN A 8 -5.75 5.06 14.89
N TYR A 9 -5.87 3.77 15.22
CA TYR A 9 -4.75 2.83 15.10
C TYR A 9 -4.29 2.63 13.65
N LEU A 10 -5.23 2.48 12.72
CA LEU A 10 -4.94 2.40 11.28
C LEU A 10 -4.27 3.71 10.80
N GLY A 11 -4.78 4.86 11.22
CA GLY A 11 -4.22 6.17 10.88
C GLY A 11 -2.80 6.36 11.41
N VAL A 12 -2.54 5.96 12.66
CA VAL A 12 -1.20 5.99 13.27
C VAL A 12 -0.26 5.07 12.49
N LEU A 13 -0.68 3.84 12.17
CA LEU A 13 0.15 2.88 11.43
C LEU A 13 0.47 3.37 10.01
N LEU A 14 -0.49 3.99 9.33
CA LEU A 14 -0.28 4.60 8.02
C LEU A 14 0.61 5.86 8.06
N ARG A 15 0.57 6.62 9.16
CA ARG A 15 1.39 7.82 9.35
C ARG A 15 2.83 7.43 9.71
N GLU A 16 3.00 6.55 10.69
CA GLU A 16 4.30 6.02 11.10
C GLU A 16 4.94 5.25 9.94
N GLY A 17 4.21 4.37 9.25
CA GLY A 17 4.73 3.62 8.10
C GLY A 17 5.09 4.48 6.88
N ARG A 18 4.55 5.71 6.75
CA ARG A 18 5.01 6.71 5.77
C ARG A 18 6.23 7.47 6.27
N LYS A 19 6.24 7.85 7.54
CA LYS A 19 7.38 8.54 8.16
C LYS A 19 8.64 7.67 8.08
N TRP A 20 8.53 6.40 8.44
CA TRP A 20 9.59 5.40 8.36
C TRP A 20 9.99 5.02 6.94
N GLU A 21 9.11 5.21 5.95
CA GLU A 21 9.47 4.98 4.54
C GLU A 21 10.41 6.07 3.99
N PHE A 22 10.36 7.29 4.53
CA PHE A 22 11.17 8.43 4.05
C PHE A 22 12.20 8.92 5.07
N SER A 23 12.34 8.26 6.20
CA SER A 23 13.41 8.57 7.16
C SER A 23 14.63 7.70 6.90
N ASP A 24 15.78 8.35 6.86
CA ASP A 24 17.06 7.69 6.66
C ASP A 24 17.47 6.95 7.94
N LEU A 25 18.11 5.79 7.78
CA LEU A 25 18.50 4.90 8.89
C LEU A 25 19.53 5.52 9.85
N LEU A 26 20.19 6.59 9.41
CA LEU A 26 21.41 7.15 9.99
C LEU A 26 21.33 8.63 10.36
N ASP A 27 20.36 9.38 9.84
CA ASP A 27 20.40 10.84 9.94
C ASP A 27 19.35 11.38 10.92
N GLN A 28 19.76 11.51 12.18
CA GLN A 28 19.00 12.23 13.20
C GLN A 28 19.20 13.75 13.11
N ASN A 29 20.15 14.24 12.29
CA ASN A 29 20.51 15.66 12.23
C ASN A 29 19.61 16.47 11.29
N SER A 30 18.72 15.83 10.55
CA SER A 30 17.67 16.49 9.78
C SER A 30 16.50 15.52 9.60
N PRO A 31 15.59 15.38 10.59
CA PRO A 31 14.34 14.66 10.33
C PRO A 31 13.70 15.31 9.11
N ALA A 32 13.51 14.53 8.04
CA ALA A 32 12.88 15.01 6.82
C ALA A 32 11.62 15.80 7.23
N THR A 33 11.59 17.09 6.91
CA THR A 33 10.54 17.98 7.41
C THR A 33 9.20 17.40 6.96
N ASP A 34 8.13 17.48 7.75
CA ASP A 34 6.80 16.94 7.40
C ASP A 34 6.34 17.38 5.98
N LYS A 35 6.81 18.55 5.53
CA LYS A 35 6.62 19.09 4.18
C LYS A 35 7.32 18.29 3.08
N GLN A 36 8.56 17.82 3.30
CA GLN A 36 9.32 16.97 2.38
C GLN A 36 8.72 15.57 2.27
N ILE A 37 8.35 14.95 3.39
CA ILE A 37 7.66 13.65 3.41
C ILE A 37 6.35 13.72 2.62
N ARG A 38 5.59 14.82 2.79
CA ARG A 38 4.35 15.06 2.06
C ARG A 38 4.60 15.26 0.55
N HIS A 39 5.69 15.92 0.18
CA HIS A 39 6.08 16.15 -1.22
C HIS A 39 6.50 14.85 -1.91
N TYR A 40 7.40 14.06 -1.32
CA TYR A 40 7.82 12.77 -1.86
C TYR A 40 6.64 11.77 -1.94
N SER A 41 5.76 11.76 -0.94
CA SER A 41 4.54 10.96 -1.01
C SER A 41 3.60 11.39 -2.14
N TRP A 42 3.56 12.68 -2.50
CA TRP A 42 2.77 13.18 -3.62
C TRP A 42 3.38 12.82 -4.97
N ILE A 43 4.70 12.95 -5.11
CA ILE A 43 5.43 12.52 -6.32
C ILE A 43 5.23 11.02 -6.55
N LYS A 44 5.36 10.20 -5.49
CA LYS A 44 5.12 8.75 -5.57
C LYS A 44 3.70 8.44 -6.08
N ARG A 45 2.68 9.17 -5.60
CA ARG A 45 1.28 9.02 -6.06
C ARG A 45 1.14 9.37 -7.54
N LEU A 46 1.77 10.45 -8.00
CA LEU A 46 1.75 10.87 -9.39
C LEU A 46 2.43 9.85 -10.31
N ILE A 47 3.59 9.31 -9.90
CA ILE A 47 4.31 8.25 -10.63
C ILE A 47 3.50 6.96 -10.69
N LEU A 48 2.73 6.62 -9.63
CA LEU A 48 1.85 5.45 -9.62
C LEU A 48 0.57 5.65 -10.45
N LEU A 49 0.07 6.88 -10.55
CA LEU A 49 -1.12 7.21 -11.33
C LEU A 49 -0.90 7.05 -12.83
N THR A 50 0.30 7.38 -13.33
CA THR A 50 0.62 7.33 -14.77
C THR A 50 0.45 5.92 -15.38
N PRO A 51 1.08 4.85 -14.85
CA PRO A 51 0.90 3.49 -15.37
C PRO A 51 -0.51 2.96 -15.10
N THR A 52 -1.15 3.37 -14.01
CA THR A 52 -2.54 2.99 -13.69
C THR A 52 -3.51 3.45 -14.77
N ILE A 53 -3.45 4.74 -15.13
CA ILE A 53 -4.32 5.32 -16.16
C ILE A 53 -4.06 4.67 -17.52
N LEU A 54 -2.79 4.43 -17.85
CA LEU A 54 -2.40 3.79 -19.10
C LEU A 54 -2.98 2.37 -19.21
N ILE A 55 -2.85 1.55 -18.16
CA ILE A 55 -3.40 0.19 -18.13
C ILE A 55 -4.94 0.20 -18.18
N CYS A 56 -5.59 1.11 -17.46
CA CYS A 56 -7.04 1.29 -17.56
C CYS A 56 -7.50 1.68 -18.97
N ALA A 57 -6.71 2.45 -19.72
CA ALA A 57 -7.05 2.80 -21.11
C ALA A 57 -6.94 1.59 -22.07
N PHE A 58 -6.01 0.66 -21.80
CA PHE A 58 -5.85 -0.58 -22.57
C PHE A 58 -6.88 -1.66 -22.21
N LEU A 59 -7.35 -1.72 -20.96
CA LEU A 59 -8.44 -2.61 -20.55
C LEU A 59 -9.79 -2.06 -21.01
N LYS A 60 -10.15 -2.38 -22.25
CA LYS A 60 -11.42 -1.96 -22.86
C LYS A 60 -12.63 -2.64 -22.22
N GLN A 61 -12.49 -3.92 -21.91
CA GLN A 61 -13.43 -4.72 -21.11
C GLN A 61 -12.97 -4.71 -19.65
N GLY A 62 -13.93 -4.76 -18.71
CA GLY A 62 -13.66 -4.71 -17.27
C GLY A 62 -12.65 -5.75 -16.79
N ILE A 63 -12.29 -5.68 -15.50
CA ILE A 63 -11.33 -6.63 -14.93
C ILE A 63 -11.98 -8.03 -14.93
N ASP A 64 -11.29 -8.99 -15.54
CA ASP A 64 -11.76 -10.37 -15.60
C ASP A 64 -11.88 -11.01 -14.20
N LYS A 65 -12.94 -11.80 -14.00
CA LYS A 65 -13.27 -12.37 -12.68
C LYS A 65 -12.20 -13.36 -12.23
N ASP A 66 -11.66 -14.15 -13.15
CA ASP A 66 -10.63 -15.13 -12.84
C ASP A 66 -9.32 -14.42 -12.46
N ALA A 67 -8.95 -13.36 -13.18
CA ALA A 67 -7.81 -12.51 -12.83
C ALA A 67 -7.94 -11.88 -11.43
N VAL A 68 -9.13 -11.43 -11.04
CA VAL A 68 -9.40 -10.93 -9.68
C VAL A 68 -9.23 -12.04 -8.64
N GLY A 69 -9.75 -13.25 -8.92
CA GLY A 69 -9.59 -14.41 -8.06
C GLY A 69 -8.12 -14.76 -7.81
N TYR A 70 -7.30 -14.79 -8.85
CA TYR A 70 -5.86 -15.03 -8.74
C TYR A 70 -5.14 -13.92 -7.96
N ALA A 71 -5.52 -12.66 -8.17
CA ALA A 71 -4.94 -11.53 -7.43
C ALA A 71 -5.24 -11.62 -5.92
N ILE A 72 -6.48 -11.97 -5.53
CA ILE A 72 -6.86 -12.19 -4.13
C ILE A 72 -6.05 -13.33 -3.51
N ALA A 73 -5.89 -14.45 -4.23
CA ALA A 73 -5.12 -15.59 -3.74
C ALA A 73 -3.65 -15.20 -3.50
N ALA A 74 -3.03 -14.52 -4.45
CA ALA A 74 -1.65 -14.04 -4.31
C ALA A 74 -1.49 -13.07 -3.14
N LEU A 75 -2.37 -12.07 -3.01
CA LEU A 75 -2.36 -11.12 -1.89
C LEU A 75 -2.53 -11.83 -0.53
N SER A 76 -3.37 -12.86 -0.46
CA SER A 76 -3.58 -13.63 0.77
C SER A 76 -2.32 -14.39 1.20
N ILE A 77 -1.60 -14.99 0.24
CA ILE A 77 -0.31 -15.64 0.50
C ILE A 77 0.71 -14.62 1.02
N PHE A 78 0.78 -13.43 0.41
CA PHE A 78 1.66 -12.36 0.87
C PHE A 78 1.34 -11.89 2.28
N ILE A 79 0.05 -11.80 2.65
CA ILE A 79 -0.36 -11.44 4.01
C ILE A 79 0.19 -12.46 5.02
N GLY A 80 0.08 -13.75 4.73
CA GLY A 80 0.65 -14.81 5.57
C GLY A 80 2.16 -14.65 5.74
N LEU A 81 2.88 -14.57 4.62
CA LEU A 81 4.35 -14.45 4.60
C LEU A 81 4.85 -13.22 5.36
N PHE A 82 4.25 -12.05 5.11
CA PHE A 82 4.64 -10.82 5.79
C PHE A 82 4.29 -10.81 7.27
N SER A 83 3.19 -11.44 7.67
CA SER A 83 2.84 -11.59 9.08
C SER A 83 3.88 -12.44 9.82
N THR A 84 4.30 -13.57 9.24
CA THR A 84 5.37 -14.41 9.80
C THR A 84 6.68 -13.63 9.89
N LEU A 85 7.06 -12.90 8.84
CA LEU A 85 8.26 -12.04 8.84
C LEU A 85 8.25 -11.00 9.96
N ILE A 86 7.12 -10.31 10.18
CA ILE A 86 6.98 -9.34 11.27
C ILE A 86 7.20 -10.02 12.62
N ILE A 87 6.59 -11.19 12.85
CA ILE A 87 6.73 -11.93 14.11
C ILE A 87 8.20 -12.34 14.33
N THR A 88 8.88 -12.85 13.31
CA THR A 88 10.29 -13.22 13.39
C THR A 88 11.19 -12.01 13.68
N MET A 89 10.95 -10.88 13.01
CA MET A 89 11.72 -9.65 13.24
C MET A 89 11.48 -9.08 14.63
N TYR A 90 10.25 -9.16 15.14
CA TYR A 90 9.93 -8.80 16.51
C TYR A 90 10.63 -9.71 17.54
N GLY A 91 10.68 -11.01 17.28
CA GLY A 91 11.45 -11.96 18.10
C GLY A 91 12.94 -11.60 18.14
N ARG A 92 13.54 -11.25 16.99
CA ARG A 92 14.93 -10.74 16.93
C ARG A 92 15.12 -9.44 17.69
N PHE A 93 14.16 -8.52 17.63
CA PHE A 93 14.22 -7.26 18.38
C PHE A 93 14.28 -7.47 19.90
N LEU A 94 13.49 -8.40 20.42
CA LEU A 94 13.48 -8.75 21.84
C LEU A 94 14.77 -9.44 22.29
N ALA A 95 15.44 -10.15 21.39
CA ALA A 95 16.69 -10.84 21.66
C ALA A 95 17.91 -9.90 21.75
N ILE A 96 17.79 -8.63 21.37
CA ILE A 96 18.90 -7.66 21.47
C ILE A 96 19.10 -7.29 22.95
N PRO A 97 20.21 -7.70 23.60
CA PRO A 97 20.45 -7.37 25.00
C PRO A 97 20.54 -5.85 25.20
N LYS A 98 20.17 -5.38 26.40
CA LYS A 98 20.48 -4.01 26.79
C LYS A 98 21.97 -3.95 27.11
N LEU A 99 22.71 -3.12 26.39
CA LEU A 99 24.12 -2.86 26.65
C LEU A 99 24.30 -2.42 28.12
N GLY A 100 25.28 -3.02 28.81
CA GLY A 100 25.70 -2.61 30.15
C GLY A 100 26.52 -1.31 30.11
N GLU A 101 26.73 -0.67 31.26
CA GLU A 101 27.39 0.65 31.41
C GLU A 101 28.81 0.77 30.80
N ASN A 102 29.44 -0.35 30.41
CA ASN A 102 30.79 -0.39 29.82
C ASN A 102 30.81 -0.59 28.29
N ALA A 103 29.70 -0.35 27.58
CA ALA A 103 29.64 -0.50 26.14
C ALA A 103 30.49 0.54 25.40
N THR A 104 31.18 0.13 24.34
CA THR A 104 31.93 1.06 23.48
C THR A 104 30.94 1.93 22.70
N HIS A 105 31.22 3.23 22.51
CA HIS A 105 30.35 4.16 21.76
C HIS A 105 29.96 3.63 20.36
N LEU A 106 30.83 2.84 19.73
CA LEU A 106 30.55 2.14 18.47
C LEU A 106 29.48 1.05 18.59
N GLN A 107 29.48 0.26 19.67
CA GLN A 107 28.48 -0.79 19.92
C GLN A 107 27.10 -0.20 20.20
N GLU A 108 27.03 0.91 20.94
CA GLU A 108 25.77 1.64 21.15
C GLU A 108 25.17 2.17 19.85
N ILE A 109 26.03 2.66 18.96
CA ILE A 109 25.64 3.17 17.65
C ILE A 109 25.13 2.02 16.74
N GLU A 110 25.75 0.85 16.78
CA GLU A 110 25.34 -0.32 16.01
C GLU A 110 24.00 -0.88 16.50
N ASP A 111 23.84 -1.06 17.82
CA ASP A 111 22.58 -1.52 18.42
C ASP A 111 21.41 -0.58 18.13
N LYS A 112 21.65 0.75 18.20
CA LYS A 112 20.64 1.74 17.81
C LYS A 112 20.25 1.60 16.34
N LYS A 113 21.20 1.36 15.45
CA LYS A 113 20.93 1.16 14.01
C LYS A 113 20.13 -0.11 13.74
N VAL A 114 20.47 -1.22 14.39
CA VAL A 114 19.71 -2.49 14.25
C VAL A 114 18.29 -2.33 14.77
N LYS A 115 18.11 -1.69 15.94
CA LYS A 115 16.77 -1.41 16.50
C LYS A 115 15.94 -0.51 15.59
N ASN A 116 16.54 0.54 15.03
CA ASN A 116 15.87 1.43 14.09
C ASN A 116 15.50 0.73 12.78
N PHE A 117 16.38 -0.12 12.25
CA PHE A 117 16.08 -0.93 11.08
C PHE A 117 14.90 -1.87 11.32
N ILE A 118 14.92 -2.63 12.43
CA ILE A 118 13.82 -3.56 12.73
C ILE A 118 12.51 -2.79 12.89
N ARG A 119 12.54 -1.63 13.54
CA ARG A 119 11.38 -0.75 13.69
C ARG A 119 10.85 -0.27 12.33
N GLN A 120 11.73 0.28 11.49
CA GLN A 120 11.40 0.74 10.14
C GLN A 120 10.79 -0.39 9.30
N PHE A 121 11.46 -1.54 9.25
CA PHE A 121 11.02 -2.72 8.50
C PHE A 121 9.63 -3.19 8.97
N THR A 122 9.41 -3.25 10.29
CA THR A 122 8.13 -3.66 10.89
C THR A 122 7.00 -2.72 10.51
N PHE A 123 7.19 -1.40 10.61
CA PHE A 123 6.15 -0.42 10.29
C PHE A 123 5.82 -0.35 8.80
N ILE A 124 6.83 -0.45 7.93
CA ILE A 124 6.62 -0.52 6.47
C ILE A 124 5.86 -1.79 6.10
N THR A 125 6.31 -2.94 6.61
CA THR A 125 5.68 -4.23 6.30
C THR A 125 4.26 -4.31 6.87
N GLY A 126 4.03 -3.77 8.07
CA GLY A 126 2.68 -3.65 8.64
C GLY A 126 1.75 -2.78 7.80
N LYS A 127 2.27 -1.67 7.25
CA LYS A 127 1.51 -0.83 6.29
C LYS A 127 1.15 -1.63 5.04
N ASN A 128 2.06 -2.45 4.52
CA ASN A 128 1.81 -3.30 3.35
C ASN A 128 0.73 -4.35 3.62
N LEU A 129 0.73 -4.95 4.81
CA LEU A 129 -0.33 -5.87 5.23
C LEU A 129 -1.69 -5.19 5.20
N LEU A 130 -1.80 -3.99 5.80
CA LEU A 130 -3.04 -3.21 5.83
C LEU A 130 -3.54 -2.90 4.41
N VAL A 131 -2.65 -2.40 3.53
CA VAL A 131 -3.00 -2.12 2.13
C VAL A 131 -3.48 -3.38 1.42
N SER A 132 -2.82 -4.53 1.63
CA SER A 132 -3.22 -5.81 1.02
C SER A 132 -4.60 -6.25 1.47
N THR A 133 -4.91 -6.15 2.76
CA THR A 133 -6.23 -6.51 3.31
C THR A 133 -7.33 -5.62 2.72
N ILE A 134 -7.07 -4.31 2.57
CA ILE A 134 -8.01 -3.40 1.90
C ILE A 134 -8.18 -3.75 0.42
N SER A 135 -7.08 -4.09 -0.28
CA SER A 135 -7.14 -4.54 -1.68
C SER A 135 -8.02 -5.76 -1.85
N ILE A 136 -7.84 -6.77 -1.00
CA ILE A 136 -8.67 -7.99 -1.04
C ILE A 136 -10.13 -7.65 -0.80
N ALA A 137 -10.45 -6.83 0.20
CA ALA A 137 -11.83 -6.44 0.49
C ALA A 137 -12.51 -5.73 -0.70
N LEU A 138 -11.79 -4.86 -1.40
CA LEU A 138 -12.29 -4.18 -2.61
C LEU A 138 -12.43 -5.13 -3.80
N MET A 139 -11.46 -6.03 -4.00
CA MET A 139 -11.51 -7.04 -5.05
C MET A 139 -12.65 -8.06 -4.83
N LEU A 140 -12.95 -8.41 -3.58
CA LEU A 140 -14.11 -9.23 -3.24
C LEU A 140 -15.44 -8.56 -3.65
N LEU A 141 -15.54 -7.22 -3.55
CA LEU A 141 -16.72 -6.49 -4.00
C LEU A 141 -16.96 -6.67 -5.51
N ILE A 142 -15.89 -6.74 -6.31
CA ILE A 142 -16.00 -7.05 -7.76
C ILE A 142 -16.62 -8.43 -7.98
N LEU A 143 -16.20 -9.43 -7.20
CA LEU A 143 -16.72 -10.80 -7.33
C LEU A 143 -18.19 -10.92 -6.90
N VAL A 144 -18.63 -10.11 -5.93
CA VAL A 144 -20.03 -10.09 -5.46
C VAL A 144 -20.94 -9.37 -6.45
N PHE A 145 -20.45 -8.31 -7.12
CA PHE A 145 -21.22 -7.53 -8.10
C PHE A 145 -20.57 -7.53 -9.49
N PRO A 146 -20.47 -8.71 -10.14
CA PRO A 146 -19.75 -8.84 -11.40
C PRO A 146 -20.40 -8.04 -12.54
N ASP A 147 -21.73 -8.03 -12.60
CA ASP A 147 -22.47 -7.43 -13.71
C ASP A 147 -22.43 -5.91 -13.66
N TYR A 148 -22.31 -5.34 -12.45
CA TYR A 148 -22.10 -3.90 -12.26
C TYR A 148 -20.67 -3.49 -12.62
N MET A 149 -19.71 -4.39 -12.38
CA MET A 149 -18.28 -4.13 -12.60
C MET A 149 -17.78 -4.49 -13.99
N SER A 150 -18.59 -5.16 -14.83
CA SER A 150 -18.25 -5.55 -16.20
C SER A 150 -18.71 -4.53 -17.27
N ILE A 151 -19.28 -3.39 -16.87
CA ILE A 151 -19.77 -2.36 -17.81
C ILE A 151 -18.68 -1.95 -18.81
N ASP A 152 -18.97 -2.08 -20.10
CA ASP A 152 -18.07 -1.66 -21.17
C ASP A 152 -18.09 -0.13 -21.29
N ALA A 153 -16.95 0.50 -20.99
CA ALA A 153 -16.83 1.95 -21.04
C ALA A 153 -16.95 2.50 -22.48
N TYR A 154 -16.64 1.67 -23.48
CA TYR A 154 -16.68 2.04 -24.90
C TYR A 154 -18.05 1.85 -25.56
N SER A 155 -18.95 1.05 -24.96
CA SER A 155 -20.33 0.93 -25.45
C SER A 155 -21.20 2.10 -25.00
N LEU A 156 -20.75 2.87 -24.01
CA LEU A 156 -21.41 4.09 -23.55
C LEU A 156 -21.17 5.20 -24.56
N LYS A 157 -22.24 5.68 -25.18
CA LYS A 157 -22.22 6.86 -26.04
C LYS A 157 -22.71 8.08 -25.27
N PHE A 158 -22.12 9.23 -25.55
CA PHE A 158 -22.71 10.49 -25.12
C PHE A 158 -24.07 10.66 -25.79
N VAL A 159 -25.03 11.18 -25.04
CA VAL A 159 -26.39 11.42 -25.54
C VAL A 159 -26.35 12.58 -26.53
N ASP A 160 -26.74 12.34 -27.78
CA ASP A 160 -26.67 13.33 -28.87
C ASP A 160 -27.78 14.40 -28.81
N SER A 161 -28.79 14.25 -27.94
CA SER A 161 -29.93 15.18 -27.82
C SER A 161 -30.40 15.42 -26.40
N THR A 162 -30.68 16.69 -26.05
CA THR A 162 -31.11 17.13 -24.71
C THR A 162 -32.45 16.56 -24.25
N GLN A 163 -33.26 16.03 -25.18
CA GLN A 163 -34.56 15.40 -24.88
C GLN A 163 -34.46 13.95 -24.36
N GLN A 164 -33.27 13.33 -24.40
CA GLN A 164 -33.02 11.96 -23.91
C GLN A 164 -32.35 11.95 -22.52
N ILE A 165 -32.20 13.13 -21.91
CA ILE A 165 -31.70 13.28 -20.54
C ILE A 165 -32.86 12.95 -19.59
N ASP A 166 -33.01 11.66 -19.31
CA ASP A 166 -33.90 11.17 -18.26
C ASP A 166 -33.11 10.88 -16.96
N VAL A 167 -33.83 10.80 -15.84
CA VAL A 167 -33.27 10.41 -14.53
C VAL A 167 -32.54 9.07 -14.65
N GLN A 168 -33.07 8.13 -15.44
CA GLN A 168 -32.43 6.83 -15.68
C GLN A 168 -31.08 6.96 -16.41
N SER A 169 -30.99 7.79 -17.44
CA SER A 169 -29.74 8.05 -18.18
C SER A 169 -28.67 8.68 -17.29
N SER A 170 -29.06 9.62 -16.43
CA SER A 170 -28.14 10.24 -15.46
C SER A 170 -27.64 9.26 -14.38
N LEU A 171 -28.51 8.36 -13.92
CA LEU A 171 -28.14 7.32 -12.93
C LEU A 171 -27.17 6.29 -13.53
N LEU A 172 -27.36 5.95 -14.81
CA LEU A 172 -26.48 5.04 -15.56
C LEU A 172 -25.09 5.67 -15.76
N ALA A 173 -25.04 6.96 -16.10
CA ALA A 173 -23.78 7.71 -16.20
C ALA A 173 -23.05 7.76 -14.84
N LEU A 174 -23.76 8.02 -13.73
CA LEU A 174 -23.17 8.01 -12.39
C LEU A 174 -22.59 6.64 -12.04
N ASN A 175 -23.34 5.55 -12.31
CA ASN A 175 -22.89 4.19 -12.07
C ASN A 175 -21.64 3.84 -12.89
N ALA A 176 -21.59 4.25 -14.15
CA ALA A 176 -20.41 4.05 -15.00
C ALA A 176 -19.18 4.79 -14.47
N VAL A 177 -19.33 6.05 -14.02
CA VAL A 177 -18.24 6.83 -13.41
C VAL A 177 -17.73 6.15 -12.14
N ILE A 178 -18.63 5.67 -11.28
CA ILE A 178 -18.26 4.94 -10.05
C ILE A 178 -17.50 3.66 -10.39
N ALA A 179 -18.00 2.86 -11.35
CA ALA A 179 -17.34 1.63 -11.77
C ALA A 179 -15.92 1.89 -12.33
N ILE A 180 -15.76 2.89 -13.19
CA ILE A 180 -14.45 3.28 -13.73
C ILE A 180 -13.51 3.78 -12.62
N ALA A 181 -14.00 4.62 -11.70
CA ALA A 181 -13.21 5.11 -10.58
C ALA A 181 -12.73 3.97 -9.67
N LEU A 182 -13.58 2.99 -9.40
CA LEU A 182 -13.22 1.80 -8.61
C LEU A 182 -12.18 0.94 -9.32
N ARG A 183 -12.28 0.75 -10.65
CA ARG A 183 -11.27 0.02 -11.45
C ARG A 183 -9.90 0.69 -11.34
N ILE A 184 -9.84 2.01 -11.55
CA ILE A 184 -8.60 2.80 -11.43
C ILE A 184 -8.06 2.65 -10.01
N PHE A 185 -8.91 2.74 -8.99
CA PHE A 185 -8.51 2.66 -7.60
C PHE A 185 -7.90 1.29 -7.24
N ILE A 186 -8.48 0.20 -7.73
CA ILE A 186 -8.00 -1.16 -7.47
C ILE A 186 -6.65 -1.43 -8.15
N ILE A 187 -6.50 -1.02 -9.42
CA ILE A 187 -5.22 -1.14 -10.14
C ILE A 187 -4.15 -0.29 -9.45
N TYR A 188 -4.49 0.94 -9.08
CA TYR A 188 -3.61 1.82 -8.30
C TYR A 188 -3.14 1.16 -7.00
N LEU A 189 -4.07 0.54 -6.26
CA LEU A 189 -3.77 -0.10 -4.98
C LEU A 189 -2.87 -1.34 -5.17
N GLY A 190 -3.08 -2.11 -6.24
CA GLY A 190 -2.20 -3.22 -6.64
C GLY A 190 -0.77 -2.76 -6.93
N PHE A 191 -0.60 -1.70 -7.73
CA PHE A 191 0.73 -1.11 -7.98
C PHE A 191 1.36 -0.54 -6.71
N ALA A 192 0.58 0.16 -5.88
CA ALA A 192 1.06 0.71 -4.62
C ALA A 192 1.55 -0.40 -3.68
N PHE A 193 0.84 -1.52 -3.62
CA PHE A 193 1.27 -2.71 -2.89
C PHE A 193 2.60 -3.26 -3.44
N PHE A 194 2.68 -3.51 -4.75
CA PHE A 194 3.87 -4.09 -5.38
C PHE A 194 5.13 -3.24 -5.15
N LEU A 195 5.01 -1.92 -5.30
CA LEU A 195 6.13 -1.01 -5.11
C LEU A 195 6.56 -0.92 -3.64
N SER A 196 5.60 -0.98 -2.71
CA SER A 196 5.91 -1.02 -1.28
C SER A 196 6.51 -2.37 -0.84
N LEU A 197 6.19 -3.46 -1.55
CA LEU A 197 6.84 -4.76 -1.41
C LEU A 197 8.29 -4.71 -1.86
N LEU A 198 8.57 -4.15 -3.05
CA LEU A 198 9.95 -3.96 -3.53
C LEU A 198 10.78 -3.12 -2.56
N TYR A 199 10.18 -2.07 -1.99
CA TYR A 199 10.84 -1.25 -0.99
C TYR A 199 11.20 -2.04 0.28
N SER A 200 10.26 -2.84 0.81
CA SER A 200 10.52 -3.69 1.98
C SER A 200 11.62 -4.73 1.71
N LEU A 201 11.61 -5.37 0.54
CA LEU A 201 12.67 -6.31 0.13
C LEU A 201 14.02 -5.60 -0.04
N GLY A 202 14.04 -4.41 -0.64
CA GLY A 202 15.24 -3.59 -0.78
C GLY A 202 15.83 -3.19 0.57
N ALA A 203 14.99 -2.78 1.53
CA ALA A 203 15.40 -2.47 2.89
C ALA A 203 16.00 -3.71 3.59
N LEU A 204 15.37 -4.88 3.46
CA LEU A 204 15.89 -6.14 3.99
C LEU A 204 17.25 -6.50 3.38
N PHE A 205 17.39 -6.38 2.06
CA PHE A 205 18.64 -6.65 1.37
C PHE A 205 19.76 -5.70 1.79
N ALA A 206 19.46 -4.40 1.93
CA ALA A 206 20.42 -3.41 2.40
C ALA A 206 20.92 -3.72 3.81
N PHE A 207 20.04 -4.21 4.68
CA PHE A 207 20.41 -4.68 6.02
C PHE A 207 21.28 -5.93 5.98
N LEU A 208 20.87 -6.97 5.25
CA LEU A 208 21.65 -8.21 5.12
C LEU A 208 23.05 -7.93 4.56
N LYS A 209 23.16 -7.14 3.50
CA LYS A 209 24.46 -6.74 2.91
C LYS A 209 25.41 -6.10 3.91
N ARG A 210 24.87 -5.44 4.94
CA ARG A 210 25.65 -4.77 5.97
C ARG A 210 26.12 -5.73 7.08
N GLU A 211 25.35 -6.77 7.36
CA GLU A 211 25.71 -7.80 8.36
C GLU A 211 26.78 -8.76 7.84
N TYR A 212 26.92 -8.90 6.52
CA TYR A 212 27.97 -9.69 5.87
C TYR A 212 29.28 -8.93 5.58
N LYS A 213 29.38 -7.65 5.95
CA LYS A 213 30.61 -6.83 5.83
C LYS A 213 31.19 -6.55 7.19
#